data_AF-A0A3S1FKV0-F1
#
_entry.id   AF-A0A3S1FKV0-F1
#
_cell.length_a   1.000
_cell.length_b   1.000
_cell.length_c   1.000
_cell.angle_alpha   90.00
_cell.angle_beta   90.00
_cell.angle_gamma   90.00
#
_symmetry.space_group_name_H-M   'P 1'
#
loop_
_entity.id
_entity.type
_entity.pdbx_description
1 polymer ?
#
loop_
_entity_poly.entity_id
_entity_poly.type
_entity_poly.pdbx_seq_one_letter_code
_entity_poly.pdbx_strand_id
1 'polypeptide(L)'
;MTEHRSTEHRSTEHRSPDAQFRTSLLEENDGPGTNPTDNKTMGEIIAARFSRRGFLQGSLAATAIAVTVSPLALILADDARAAGGSAFTFDEVEAGVDDKHHVAPGYDADVLLRWGDPLFADSPEFDPTKQSAQAQERQFGYNNDYVGYIPLDGSAEHGLLVVNHEYTNPHLMFPGLVTIVDGEAKQAPLSKEQVDVEMAAHGGTIVEIRKVSGKWQVVRDGKLNRRITSNTEIALSGPVAGHDRVKTNADPTGTKVIGTVNNCAGGVTPWGTYVMAEENIHGYFSGELPAGHAEAANYKRLGIPEGAYEWAAHYDRFDLGKEPNEANRFGWIVEVDVNDPTSTPKKRTAMGRFKHEGAESIVAKDGRVVFYLGDDERFDYVYKFVTTGKFNAEDRAANLDLLDDGTLHVAKFAEDGSVEWLPVVFGQGPLTAENGFASQADVLIETRRAADLLGATKMDRPE
;
A
#
# COMPACT_ATOMS: atom_id res chain seq x y z
N MET A 1 -19.37 -44.96 30.55
CA MET A 1 -19.73 -43.54 30.73
C MET A 1 -18.46 -42.77 31.02
N THR A 2 -17.86 -42.22 29.98
CA THR A 2 -16.78 -41.22 30.07
C THR A 2 -16.72 -40.59 28.70
N GLU A 3 -17.49 -39.52 28.54
CA GLU A 3 -17.55 -38.73 27.30
C GLU A 3 -16.29 -37.89 27.17
N HIS A 4 -15.66 -37.98 26.00
CA HIS A 4 -14.68 -37.03 25.51
C HIS A 4 -15.35 -35.67 25.32
N ARG A 5 -14.93 -34.65 26.07
CA ARG A 5 -15.18 -33.25 25.72
C ARG A 5 -14.14 -32.82 24.69
N SER A 6 -14.58 -32.66 23.45
CA SER A 6 -13.89 -31.87 22.44
C SER A 6 -13.99 -30.39 22.81
N THR A 7 -12.87 -29.73 23.03
CA THR A 7 -12.79 -28.27 23.06
C THR A 7 -12.84 -27.76 21.62
N GLU A 8 -14.02 -27.31 21.18
CA GLU A 8 -14.15 -26.44 20.02
C GLU A 8 -13.45 -25.11 20.33
N HIS A 9 -12.38 -24.81 19.58
CA HIS A 9 -11.88 -23.45 19.46
C HIS A 9 -12.90 -22.67 18.62
N ARG A 10 -13.80 -21.94 19.30
CA ARG A 10 -14.56 -20.87 18.65
C ARG A 10 -13.58 -19.72 18.38
N SER A 11 -13.19 -19.54 17.12
CA SER A 11 -12.69 -18.25 16.66
C SER A 11 -13.78 -17.23 16.92
N THR A 12 -13.53 -16.33 17.86
CA THR A 12 -14.33 -15.12 17.98
C THR A 12 -13.84 -14.20 16.87
N GLU A 13 -14.52 -14.22 15.73
CA GLU A 13 -14.42 -13.12 14.76
C GLU A 13 -14.86 -11.85 15.50
N HIS A 14 -13.91 -11.05 15.95
CA HIS A 14 -14.17 -9.65 16.28
C HIS A 14 -14.39 -8.91 14.96
N ARG A 15 -15.58 -9.06 14.37
CA ARG A 15 -16.05 -8.07 13.39
C ARG A 15 -16.41 -6.81 14.16
N SER A 16 -15.83 -5.68 13.77
CA SER A 16 -16.28 -4.38 14.25
C SER A 16 -17.77 -4.25 13.94
N PRO A 17 -18.61 -3.71 14.85
CA PRO A 17 -19.99 -3.33 14.52
C PRO A 17 -20.09 -2.39 13.31
N ASP A 18 -19.00 -1.66 12.99
CA ASP A 18 -18.90 -0.73 11.85
C ASP A 18 -18.64 -1.44 10.50
N ALA A 19 -18.28 -2.74 10.52
CA ALA A 19 -18.01 -3.57 9.35
C ALA A 19 -19.29 -3.98 8.58
N GLN A 20 -20.30 -3.10 8.51
CA GLN A 20 -21.53 -3.32 7.74
C GLN A 20 -21.49 -2.62 6.37
N PHE A 21 -20.60 -1.64 6.19
CA PHE A 21 -20.55 -0.82 4.98
C PHE A 21 -19.43 -1.26 4.05
N ARG A 22 -19.72 -1.26 2.74
CA ARG A 22 -18.86 -1.82 1.69
C ARG A 22 -17.42 -1.29 1.72
N THR A 23 -17.22 0.01 1.94
CA THR A 23 -15.87 0.59 1.95
C THR A 23 -15.08 0.24 3.21
N SER A 24 -15.72 0.15 4.39
CA SER A 24 -15.04 -0.37 5.59
C SER A 24 -14.71 -1.86 5.45
N LEU A 25 -15.64 -2.62 4.85
CA LEU A 25 -15.45 -4.04 4.62
C LEU A 25 -14.27 -4.34 3.70
N LEU A 26 -13.99 -3.48 2.71
CA LEU A 26 -12.84 -3.61 1.82
C LEU A 26 -11.53 -3.60 2.62
N GLU A 27 -11.34 -2.60 3.48
CA GLU A 27 -10.08 -2.41 4.25
C GLU A 27 -9.96 -3.41 5.42
N GLU A 28 -11.09 -3.86 5.97
CA GLU A 28 -11.10 -4.93 6.98
C GLU A 28 -11.03 -6.34 6.35
N ASN A 29 -11.03 -6.46 5.00
CA ASN A 29 -11.22 -7.74 4.32
C ASN A 29 -10.00 -8.64 4.44
N ASP A 30 -10.02 -9.42 5.51
CA ASP A 30 -9.09 -10.50 5.78
C ASP A 30 -9.49 -11.80 5.03
N GLY A 31 -10.09 -11.69 3.85
CA GLY A 31 -10.63 -12.80 3.06
C GLY A 31 -9.59 -13.85 2.63
N PRO A 32 -9.99 -14.97 2.02
CA PRO A 32 -9.05 -15.92 1.43
C PRO A 32 -8.26 -15.25 0.30
N GLY A 33 -6.94 -15.45 0.25
CA GLY A 33 -6.09 -14.88 -0.81
C GLY A 33 -6.47 -15.38 -2.21
N THR A 34 -6.26 -14.55 -3.24
CA THR A 34 -6.59 -14.90 -4.64
C THR A 34 -5.49 -15.68 -5.34
N ASN A 35 -4.33 -15.86 -4.71
CA ASN A 35 -3.20 -16.62 -5.26
C ASN A 35 -3.53 -18.12 -5.37
N PRO A 36 -3.67 -18.67 -6.60
CA PRO A 36 -4.12 -20.05 -6.82
C PRO A 36 -2.98 -21.07 -6.81
N THR A 37 -1.74 -20.65 -6.57
CA THR A 37 -0.57 -21.51 -6.72
C THR A 37 -0.31 -22.41 -5.51
N ASP A 38 0.33 -23.55 -5.78
CA ASP A 38 0.91 -24.47 -4.80
C ASP A 38 2.36 -24.08 -4.43
N ASN A 39 2.77 -22.83 -4.71
CA ASN A 39 4.07 -22.33 -4.26
C ASN A 39 4.15 -22.39 -2.73
N LYS A 40 5.36 -22.59 -2.18
CA LYS A 40 5.52 -22.69 -0.72
C LYS A 40 5.15 -21.38 -0.04
N THR A 41 4.45 -21.48 1.09
CA THR A 41 4.23 -20.33 1.98
C THR A 41 5.43 -20.07 2.87
N MET A 42 5.56 -18.83 3.35
CA MET A 42 6.54 -18.48 4.36
C MET A 42 6.38 -19.34 5.62
N GLY A 43 5.13 -19.58 6.06
CA GLY A 43 4.83 -20.49 7.16
C GLY A 43 5.39 -21.90 6.96
N GLU A 44 5.25 -22.48 5.77
CA GLU A 44 5.82 -23.80 5.44
C GLU A 44 7.36 -23.81 5.47
N ILE A 45 7.99 -22.76 4.95
CA ILE A 45 9.46 -22.61 4.95
C ILE A 45 9.98 -22.49 6.39
N ILE A 46 9.32 -21.68 7.21
CA ILE A 46 9.65 -21.51 8.63
C ILE A 46 9.46 -22.84 9.38
N ALA A 47 8.34 -23.53 9.17
CA ALA A 47 8.07 -24.83 9.79
C ALA A 47 9.12 -25.88 9.42
N ALA A 48 9.55 -25.92 8.15
CA ALA A 48 10.61 -26.82 7.69
C ALA A 48 11.97 -26.51 8.33
N ARG A 49 12.32 -25.22 8.46
CA ARG A 49 13.55 -24.76 9.14
C ARG A 49 13.57 -25.19 10.60
N PHE A 50 12.48 -24.96 11.34
CA PHE A 50 12.39 -25.36 12.75
C PHE A 50 12.37 -26.87 12.93
N SER A 51 11.74 -27.62 12.03
CA SER A 51 11.75 -29.09 12.05
C SER A 51 13.16 -29.66 11.87
N ARG A 52 13.95 -29.12 10.92
CA ARG A 52 15.36 -29.50 10.72
C ARG A 52 16.22 -29.14 11.93
N ARG A 53 16.04 -27.94 12.50
CA ARG A 53 16.77 -27.52 13.71
C ARG A 53 16.41 -28.38 14.92
N GLY A 54 15.13 -28.71 15.09
CA GLY A 54 14.64 -29.62 16.13
C GLY A 54 15.22 -31.03 15.96
N PHE A 55 15.33 -31.54 14.73
CA PHE A 55 16.00 -32.80 14.45
C PHE A 55 17.50 -32.75 14.76
N LEU A 56 18.22 -31.70 14.34
CA LEU A 56 19.66 -31.55 14.63
C LEU A 56 19.93 -31.37 16.12
N GLN A 57 19.15 -30.54 16.81
CA GLN A 57 19.24 -30.37 18.26
C GLN A 57 18.83 -31.64 18.99
N GLY A 58 17.78 -32.35 18.55
CA GLY A 58 17.33 -33.61 19.12
C GLY A 58 18.30 -34.77 18.91
N SER A 59 19.00 -34.82 17.76
CA SER A 59 20.03 -35.82 17.47
C SER A 59 21.36 -35.53 18.17
N LEU A 60 21.74 -34.26 18.34
CA LEU A 60 22.86 -33.86 19.21
C LEU A 60 22.54 -34.07 20.69
N ALA A 61 21.30 -33.78 21.12
CA ALA A 61 20.81 -34.02 22.48
C ALA A 61 20.72 -35.51 22.81
N ALA A 62 20.36 -36.38 21.86
CA ALA A 62 20.40 -37.82 22.04
C ALA A 62 21.83 -38.38 22.23
N THR A 63 22.86 -37.61 21.87
CA THR A 63 24.27 -38.02 22.03
C THR A 63 24.97 -37.29 23.20
N ALA A 64 24.45 -36.14 23.65
CA ALA A 64 25.04 -35.33 24.74
C ALA A 64 24.23 -35.33 26.06
N ILE A 65 22.92 -35.61 26.03
CA ILE A 65 22.07 -35.74 27.23
C ILE A 65 22.07 -37.20 27.71
N ALA A 66 23.26 -37.76 27.86
CA ALA A 66 23.46 -38.88 28.76
C ALA A 66 24.29 -38.49 29.99
N VAL A 67 24.87 -37.27 30.07
CA VAL A 67 25.86 -37.01 31.16
C VAL A 67 25.79 -35.67 31.92
N THR A 68 25.48 -34.47 31.40
CA THR A 68 25.65 -33.26 32.28
C THR A 68 24.87 -32.00 31.88
N VAL A 69 23.58 -31.88 32.22
CA VAL A 69 22.95 -30.54 32.35
C VAL A 69 22.11 -30.50 33.62
N SER A 70 22.61 -29.76 34.63
CA SER A 70 21.90 -29.50 35.89
C SER A 70 20.70 -28.56 35.64
N PRO A 71 19.55 -28.76 36.30
CA PRO A 71 18.36 -27.88 36.18
C PRO A 71 18.64 -26.39 36.41
N LEU A 72 19.71 -26.05 37.13
CA LEU A 72 20.12 -24.66 37.37
C LEU A 72 20.55 -23.91 36.09
N ALA A 73 21.09 -24.59 35.08
CA ALA A 73 21.58 -23.97 33.86
C ALA A 73 20.45 -23.51 32.92
N LEU A 74 19.27 -24.12 33.03
CA LEU A 74 18.07 -23.72 32.28
C LEU A 74 17.43 -22.46 32.87
N ILE A 75 17.49 -22.30 34.19
CA ILE A 75 16.95 -21.12 34.90
C ILE A 75 17.82 -19.88 34.66
N LEU A 76 19.15 -20.04 34.66
CA LEU A 76 20.10 -18.96 34.33
C LEU A 76 20.03 -18.50 32.86
N ALA A 77 19.52 -19.34 31.96
CA ALA A 77 19.36 -19.01 30.54
C ALA A 77 18.12 -18.15 30.26
N ASP A 78 17.07 -18.27 31.08
CA ASP A 78 15.89 -17.38 31.02
C ASP A 78 16.20 -16.00 31.60
N ASP A 79 16.93 -15.92 32.72
CA ASP A 79 17.35 -14.63 33.30
C ASP A 79 18.33 -13.87 32.38
N ALA A 80 19.16 -14.58 31.61
CA ALA A 80 20.09 -13.97 30.65
C ALA A 80 19.40 -13.39 29.40
N ARG A 81 18.17 -13.79 29.07
CA ARG A 81 17.41 -13.23 27.95
C ARG A 81 16.68 -11.93 28.29
N ALA A 82 16.46 -11.65 29.58
CA ALA A 82 15.80 -10.43 30.05
C ALA A 82 16.77 -9.25 30.29
N ALA A 83 18.08 -9.44 30.11
CA ALA A 83 19.12 -8.43 30.40
C ALA A 83 19.65 -7.69 29.15
N GLY A 84 18.89 -7.62 28.07
CA GLY A 84 19.13 -6.64 27.01
C GLY A 84 18.47 -5.33 27.39
N GLY A 85 19.24 -4.27 27.65
CA GLY A 85 18.65 -2.94 27.86
C GLY A 85 17.75 -2.57 26.68
N SER A 86 16.55 -2.06 26.96
CA SER A 86 15.66 -1.56 25.92
C SER A 86 16.39 -0.51 25.09
N ALA A 87 16.25 -0.56 23.77
CA ALA A 87 16.70 0.54 22.90
C ALA A 87 15.90 1.83 23.15
N PHE A 88 14.76 1.72 23.83
CA PHE A 88 13.84 2.80 24.12
C PHE A 88 14.07 3.35 25.53
N THR A 89 13.99 4.68 25.65
CA THR A 89 14.20 5.41 26.90
C THR A 89 12.89 5.85 27.57
N PHE A 90 11.77 5.24 27.19
CA PHE A 90 10.44 5.54 27.73
C PHE A 90 9.79 4.26 28.27
N ASP A 91 8.89 4.44 29.23
CA ASP A 91 8.11 3.33 29.79
C ASP A 91 7.03 2.89 28.80
N GLU A 92 6.92 1.59 28.56
CA GLU A 92 5.89 1.01 27.69
C GLU A 92 4.47 1.40 28.17
N VAL A 93 3.63 1.80 27.23
CA VAL A 93 2.23 2.19 27.51
C VAL A 93 1.39 0.93 27.68
N GLU A 94 0.47 0.92 28.64
CA GLU A 94 -0.44 -0.20 28.86
C GLU A 94 -1.41 -0.37 27.69
N ALA A 95 -1.60 -1.60 27.23
CA ALA A 95 -2.57 -1.92 26.19
C ALA A 95 -4.01 -1.75 26.70
N GLY A 96 -4.82 -1.00 25.95
CA GLY A 96 -6.23 -0.75 26.26
C GLY A 96 -6.98 -0.12 25.09
N VAL A 97 -8.31 -0.05 25.20
CA VAL A 97 -9.19 0.58 24.19
C VAL A 97 -10.10 1.57 24.91
N ASP A 98 -9.93 2.86 24.63
CA ASP A 98 -10.81 3.94 25.05
C ASP A 98 -10.77 5.10 24.03
N ASP A 99 -11.38 6.25 24.35
CA ASP A 99 -11.49 7.41 23.47
C ASP A 99 -10.27 8.36 23.53
N LYS A 100 -9.18 7.97 24.20
CA LYS A 100 -8.00 8.82 24.41
C LYS A 100 -6.78 8.28 23.67
N HIS A 101 -5.96 9.22 23.19
CA HIS A 101 -4.64 8.92 22.69
C HIS A 101 -3.65 8.92 23.87
N HIS A 102 -3.28 7.73 24.36
CA HIS A 102 -2.33 7.58 25.46
C HIS A 102 -0.89 7.60 24.93
N VAL A 103 -0.01 8.35 25.59
CA VAL A 103 1.43 8.40 25.31
C VAL A 103 2.24 8.11 26.57
N ALA A 104 3.50 7.71 26.41
CA ALA A 104 4.39 7.43 27.53
C ALA A 104 4.62 8.68 28.41
N PRO A 105 4.86 8.52 29.73
CA PRO A 105 5.15 9.65 30.61
C PRO A 105 6.29 10.53 30.11
N GLY A 106 6.09 11.85 30.11
CA GLY A 106 7.06 12.83 29.62
C GLY A 106 6.92 13.19 28.14
N TYR A 107 5.97 12.57 27.42
CA TYR A 107 5.60 12.91 26.05
C TYR A 107 4.23 13.60 25.99
N ASP A 108 4.01 14.34 24.91
CA ASP A 108 2.72 14.92 24.52
C ASP A 108 2.37 14.54 23.07
N ALA A 109 1.09 14.66 22.75
CA ALA A 109 0.56 14.49 21.40
C ALA A 109 -0.35 15.69 21.08
N ASP A 110 -0.06 16.36 19.97
CA ASP A 110 -0.86 17.46 19.43
C ASP A 110 -1.40 17.06 18.05
N VAL A 111 -2.66 17.44 17.77
CA VAL A 111 -3.23 17.27 16.43
C VAL A 111 -2.66 18.34 15.50
N LEU A 112 -1.98 17.93 14.43
CA LEU A 112 -1.43 18.82 13.41
C LEU A 112 -2.45 19.13 12.30
N LEU A 113 -3.05 18.10 11.72
CA LEU A 113 -4.01 18.15 10.63
C LEU A 113 -5.10 17.09 10.84
N ARG A 114 -6.31 17.40 10.38
CA ARG A 114 -7.49 16.52 10.34
C ARG A 114 -8.11 16.56 8.96
N TRP A 115 -8.88 15.53 8.59
CA TRP A 115 -9.71 15.58 7.39
C TRP A 115 -10.53 16.88 7.35
N GLY A 116 -10.50 17.54 6.19
CA GLY A 116 -11.21 18.80 5.98
C GLY A 116 -10.41 20.05 6.37
N ASP A 117 -9.30 19.92 7.11
CA ASP A 117 -8.51 21.08 7.51
C ASP A 117 -7.99 21.84 6.28
N PRO A 118 -8.01 23.18 6.30
CA PRO A 118 -7.67 24.00 5.15
C PRO A 118 -6.15 24.01 4.87
N LEU A 119 -5.76 23.75 3.62
CA LEU A 119 -4.35 23.68 3.20
C LEU A 119 -3.82 24.96 2.57
N PHE A 120 -4.69 25.85 2.11
CA PHE A 120 -4.34 27.09 1.41
C PHE A 120 -4.89 28.31 2.15
N ALA A 121 -4.31 29.48 1.92
CA ALA A 121 -4.74 30.74 2.53
C ALA A 121 -6.22 31.05 2.25
N ASP A 122 -6.72 30.64 1.09
CA ASP A 122 -8.11 30.82 0.62
C ASP A 122 -8.95 29.54 0.71
N SER A 123 -8.44 28.45 1.28
CA SER A 123 -9.23 27.24 1.50
C SER A 123 -10.45 27.53 2.37
N PRO A 124 -11.63 27.00 2.00
CA PRO A 124 -12.79 27.06 2.86
C PRO A 124 -12.54 26.25 4.14
N GLU A 125 -13.12 26.70 5.25
CA GLU A 125 -13.18 25.92 6.48
C GLU A 125 -14.10 24.70 6.27
N PHE A 126 -13.80 23.61 6.96
CA PHE A 126 -14.58 22.38 6.84
C PHE A 126 -16.00 22.56 7.40
N ASP A 127 -17.01 22.22 6.60
CA ASP A 127 -18.41 22.12 7.01
C ASP A 127 -18.93 20.74 6.59
N PRO A 128 -19.08 19.77 7.53
CA PRO A 128 -19.53 18.43 7.20
C PRO A 128 -20.96 18.39 6.63
N THR A 129 -21.74 19.46 6.80
CA THR A 129 -23.11 19.58 6.28
C THR A 129 -23.20 20.22 4.89
N LYS A 130 -22.10 20.80 4.38
CA LYS A 130 -22.03 21.54 3.11
C LYS A 130 -20.76 21.24 2.32
N GLN A 131 -20.40 19.97 2.27
CA GLN A 131 -19.25 19.52 1.51
C GLN A 131 -19.44 19.73 0.00
N SER A 132 -18.34 19.95 -0.70
CA SER A 132 -18.28 19.98 -2.16
C SER A 132 -16.91 19.50 -2.62
N ALA A 133 -16.83 18.91 -3.81
CA ALA A 133 -15.56 18.43 -4.36
C ALA A 133 -14.53 19.57 -4.46
N GLN A 134 -14.97 20.77 -4.86
CA GLN A 134 -14.10 21.94 -4.99
C GLN A 134 -13.52 22.40 -3.64
N ALA A 135 -14.31 22.31 -2.56
CA ALA A 135 -13.80 22.57 -1.22
C ALA A 135 -12.81 21.48 -0.78
N GLN A 136 -13.18 20.21 -0.99
CA GLN A 136 -12.37 19.06 -0.59
C GLN A 136 -11.02 19.03 -1.32
N GLU A 137 -10.95 19.43 -2.59
CA GLU A 137 -9.70 19.60 -3.37
C GLU A 137 -8.75 20.66 -2.79
N ARG A 138 -9.23 21.51 -1.87
CA ARG A 138 -8.44 22.53 -1.16
C ARG A 138 -8.23 22.20 0.33
N GLN A 139 -8.66 21.04 0.78
CA GLN A 139 -8.62 20.61 2.18
C GLN A 139 -7.77 19.34 2.33
N PHE A 140 -7.35 19.01 3.54
CA PHE A 140 -6.72 17.73 3.85
C PHE A 140 -7.70 16.59 3.58
N GLY A 141 -7.21 15.49 2.99
CA GLY A 141 -8.03 14.35 2.58
C GLY A 141 -8.50 13.47 3.76
N TYR A 142 -9.14 12.37 3.42
CA TYR A 142 -9.76 11.43 4.37
C TYR A 142 -8.88 10.20 4.57
N ASN A 143 -8.92 9.61 5.78
CA ASN A 143 -8.09 8.47 6.19
C ASN A 143 -6.64 8.65 5.79
N ASN A 144 -5.97 9.57 6.48
CA ASN A 144 -4.56 9.80 6.26
C ASN A 144 -3.77 8.52 6.58
N ASP A 145 -2.87 8.17 5.69
CA ASP A 145 -2.01 6.99 5.83
C ASP A 145 -0.54 7.43 5.86
N TYR A 146 0.30 6.99 4.91
CA TYR A 146 1.73 7.31 4.85
C TYR A 146 2.01 8.77 5.20
N VAL A 147 2.97 8.99 6.10
CA VAL A 147 3.47 10.33 6.45
C VAL A 147 4.97 10.41 6.22
N GLY A 148 5.38 11.24 5.26
CA GLY A 148 6.78 11.55 4.97
C GLY A 148 7.12 13.00 5.29
N TYR A 149 8.37 13.24 5.71
CA TYR A 149 8.90 14.59 5.93
C TYR A 149 10.04 14.88 4.95
N ILE A 150 9.90 15.93 4.16
CA ILE A 150 10.92 16.40 3.22
C ILE A 150 11.44 17.75 3.71
N PRO A 151 12.70 17.85 4.17
CA PRO A 151 13.22 19.06 4.75
C PRO A 151 13.33 20.19 3.71
N LEU A 152 12.91 21.40 4.08
CA LEU A 152 13.21 22.60 3.30
C LEU A 152 14.55 23.17 3.80
N ASP A 153 15.45 23.45 2.87
CA ASP A 153 16.80 23.95 3.17
C ASP A 153 17.58 23.08 4.19
N GLY A 154 17.31 21.77 4.22
CA GLY A 154 17.93 20.82 5.15
C GLY A 154 17.49 20.95 6.60
N SER A 155 16.42 21.71 6.88
CA SER A 155 15.90 21.92 8.24
C SER A 155 15.17 20.70 8.78
N ALA A 156 15.40 20.40 10.07
CA ALA A 156 14.63 19.39 10.81
C ALA A 156 13.33 19.96 11.42
N GLU A 157 13.11 21.27 11.32
CA GLU A 157 12.00 21.98 11.97
C GLU A 157 11.15 22.80 10.96
N HIS A 158 11.45 22.71 9.67
CA HIS A 158 10.72 23.39 8.59
C HIS A 158 10.85 22.58 7.30
N GLY A 159 9.72 22.09 6.79
CA GLY A 159 9.72 21.14 5.68
C GLY A 159 8.35 20.96 5.07
N LEU A 160 8.27 20.08 4.09
CA LEU A 160 7.02 19.59 3.53
C LEU A 160 6.64 18.29 4.24
N LEU A 161 5.40 18.23 4.71
CA LEU A 161 4.75 16.98 5.06
C LEU A 161 4.06 16.44 3.80
N VAL A 162 4.33 15.18 3.46
CA VAL A 162 3.65 14.47 2.38
C VAL A 162 2.80 13.37 3.00
N VAL A 163 1.51 13.36 2.68
CA VAL A 163 0.54 12.50 3.36
C VAL A 163 -0.42 11.86 2.37
N ASN A 164 -0.49 10.53 2.38
CA ASN A 164 -1.46 9.78 1.60
C ASN A 164 -2.88 9.90 2.18
N HIS A 165 -3.89 9.72 1.34
CA HIS A 165 -5.32 9.66 1.71
C HIS A 165 -5.92 8.45 1.01
N GLU A 166 -6.05 7.37 1.77
CA GLU A 166 -6.19 6.02 1.25
C GLU A 166 -7.62 5.76 0.75
N TYR A 167 -8.60 5.86 1.63
CA TYR A 167 -10.00 5.49 1.35
C TYR A 167 -11.00 6.45 1.97
N THR A 168 -12.29 6.29 1.66
CA THR A 168 -13.37 7.06 2.29
C THR A 168 -14.42 6.17 2.96
N ASN A 169 -15.01 6.68 4.04
CA ASN A 169 -16.16 6.08 4.70
C ASN A 169 -17.40 6.96 4.50
N PRO A 170 -18.14 6.84 3.38
CA PRO A 170 -19.24 7.77 3.07
C PRO A 170 -20.34 7.80 4.13
N HIS A 171 -20.56 6.69 4.84
CA HIS A 171 -21.46 6.60 5.99
C HIS A 171 -21.05 7.49 7.18
N LEU A 172 -19.77 7.81 7.32
CA LEU A 172 -19.25 8.77 8.31
C LEU A 172 -19.12 10.19 7.71
N MET A 173 -18.88 10.29 6.40
CA MET A 173 -18.67 11.58 5.76
C MET A 173 -19.97 12.37 5.58
N PHE A 174 -21.08 11.72 5.22
CA PHE A 174 -22.27 12.43 4.73
C PHE A 174 -23.46 12.34 5.71
N PRO A 175 -23.85 13.48 6.35
CA PRO A 175 -25.00 13.51 7.23
C PRO A 175 -26.29 13.02 6.55
N GLY A 176 -27.01 12.12 7.21
CA GLY A 176 -28.28 11.58 6.72
C GLY A 176 -28.16 10.47 5.66
N LEU A 177 -26.94 10.07 5.28
CA LEU A 177 -26.74 8.95 4.34
C LEU A 177 -27.12 7.60 4.96
N VAL A 178 -26.86 7.42 6.26
CA VAL A 178 -27.22 6.22 7.00
C VAL A 178 -28.55 6.40 7.72
N THR A 179 -29.41 5.40 7.60
CA THR A 179 -30.64 5.27 8.39
C THR A 179 -30.64 3.94 9.14
N ILE A 180 -31.28 3.90 10.32
CA ILE A 180 -31.48 2.66 11.06
C ILE A 180 -32.89 2.15 10.75
N VAL A 181 -32.99 0.97 10.14
CA VAL A 181 -34.25 0.30 9.80
C VAL A 181 -34.23 -1.07 10.47
N ASP A 182 -35.20 -1.33 11.36
CA ASP A 182 -35.31 -2.57 12.12
C ASP A 182 -34.04 -2.94 12.93
N GLY A 183 -33.29 -1.93 13.37
CA GLY A 183 -32.04 -2.12 14.13
C GLY A 183 -30.80 -2.35 13.26
N GLU A 184 -30.94 -2.37 11.94
CA GLU A 184 -29.83 -2.48 10.98
C GLU A 184 -29.50 -1.13 10.36
N ALA A 185 -28.20 -0.83 10.24
CA ALA A 185 -27.75 0.38 9.57
C ALA A 185 -27.76 0.19 8.05
N LYS A 186 -28.41 1.09 7.32
CA LYS A 186 -28.52 1.07 5.86
C LYS A 186 -28.06 2.38 5.27
N GLN A 187 -27.11 2.29 4.34
CA GLN A 187 -26.62 3.42 3.56
C GLN A 187 -27.51 3.61 2.31
N ALA A 188 -27.96 4.84 2.07
CA ALA A 188 -28.59 5.20 0.80
C ALA A 188 -27.54 5.25 -0.35
N PRO A 189 -27.96 5.09 -1.62
CA PRO A 189 -27.06 5.30 -2.75
C PRO A 189 -26.46 6.71 -2.75
N LEU A 190 -25.20 6.83 -3.15
CA LEU A 190 -24.53 8.12 -3.23
C LEU A 190 -25.03 8.92 -4.44
N SER A 191 -25.29 10.20 -4.22
CA SER A 191 -25.44 11.18 -5.29
C SER A 191 -24.11 11.39 -6.03
N LYS A 192 -24.18 11.93 -7.24
CA LYS A 192 -22.97 12.28 -8.00
C LYS A 192 -22.09 13.26 -7.23
N GLU A 193 -22.68 14.26 -6.59
CA GLU A 193 -21.96 15.26 -5.80
C GLU A 193 -21.22 14.64 -4.62
N GLN A 194 -21.79 13.64 -3.96
CA GLN A 194 -21.12 12.89 -2.88
C GLN A 194 -19.96 12.06 -3.41
N VAL A 195 -20.14 11.38 -4.56
CA VAL A 195 -19.03 10.67 -5.22
C VAL A 195 -17.90 11.63 -5.61
N ASP A 196 -18.23 12.82 -6.10
CA ASP A 196 -17.24 13.83 -6.45
C ASP A 196 -16.44 14.29 -5.21
N VAL A 197 -17.09 14.41 -4.05
CA VAL A 197 -16.42 14.68 -2.77
C VAL A 197 -15.50 13.52 -2.36
N GLU A 198 -15.96 12.27 -2.48
CA GLU A 198 -15.12 11.11 -2.17
C GLU A 198 -13.86 11.08 -3.05
N MET A 199 -14.02 11.23 -4.36
CA MET A 199 -12.90 11.25 -5.31
C MET A 199 -11.90 12.38 -5.01
N ALA A 200 -12.39 13.54 -4.54
CA ALA A 200 -11.55 14.65 -4.12
C ALA A 200 -10.87 14.43 -2.75
N ALA A 201 -11.37 13.53 -1.92
CA ALA A 201 -10.81 13.22 -0.60
C ALA A 201 -9.64 12.22 -0.65
N HIS A 202 -9.52 11.43 -1.72
CA HIS A 202 -8.42 10.50 -1.96
C HIS A 202 -7.12 11.20 -2.42
N GLY A 203 -6.04 10.43 -2.51
CA GLY A 203 -4.80 10.84 -3.17
C GLY A 203 -3.68 11.18 -2.20
N GLY A 204 -3.12 12.38 -2.34
CA GLY A 204 -2.00 12.85 -1.53
C GLY A 204 -2.15 14.33 -1.16
N THR A 205 -1.57 14.71 -0.03
CA THR A 205 -1.36 16.10 0.38
C THR A 205 0.13 16.37 0.45
N ILE A 206 0.59 17.45 -0.17
CA ILE A 206 1.86 18.09 0.13
C ILE A 206 1.55 19.40 0.86
N VAL A 207 2.12 19.60 2.05
CA VAL A 207 1.85 20.80 2.84
C VAL A 207 3.09 21.25 3.60
N GLU A 208 3.41 22.53 3.51
CA GLU A 208 4.50 23.13 4.27
C GLU A 208 4.14 23.20 5.76
N ILE A 209 5.04 22.73 6.60
CA ILE A 209 4.92 22.77 8.06
C ILE A 209 6.18 23.35 8.71
N ARG A 210 6.01 24.04 9.82
CA ARG A 210 7.12 24.60 10.61
C ARG A 210 6.87 24.41 12.10
N LYS A 211 7.95 24.13 12.84
CA LYS A 211 7.92 24.15 14.29
C LYS A 211 8.10 25.58 14.81
N VAL A 212 7.13 26.04 15.59
CA VAL A 212 7.12 27.36 16.22
C VAL A 212 6.91 27.17 17.71
N SER A 213 7.86 27.63 18.52
CA SER A 213 7.81 27.51 19.99
C SER A 213 7.56 26.07 20.46
N GLY A 214 8.20 25.09 19.81
CA GLY A 214 8.08 23.68 20.15
C GLY A 214 6.92 22.92 19.50
N LYS A 215 5.97 23.59 18.84
CA LYS A 215 4.80 22.96 18.22
C LYS A 215 4.82 23.06 16.71
N TRP A 216 4.44 21.99 16.01
CA TRP A 216 4.28 22.00 14.56
C TRP A 216 3.04 22.78 14.14
N GLN A 217 3.15 23.52 13.03
CA GLN A 217 2.07 24.34 12.47
C GLN A 217 2.10 24.24 10.95
N VAL A 218 0.91 24.27 10.33
CA VAL A 218 0.73 24.35 8.88
C VAL A 218 0.97 25.76 8.39
N VAL A 219 1.72 25.90 7.29
CA VAL A 219 1.97 27.15 6.58
C VAL A 219 1.00 27.24 5.40
N ARG A 220 -0.19 27.83 5.61
CA ARG A 220 -1.28 27.90 4.61
C ARG A 220 -0.94 28.74 3.37
N ASP A 221 0.01 29.65 3.47
CA ASP A 221 0.55 30.44 2.36
C ASP A 221 1.80 29.80 1.72
N GLY A 222 2.13 28.56 2.11
CA GLY A 222 3.20 27.75 1.54
C GLY A 222 2.99 27.54 0.05
N LYS A 223 3.98 27.94 -0.75
CA LYS A 223 3.88 27.92 -2.23
C LYS A 223 3.89 26.52 -2.83
N LEU A 224 4.36 25.54 -2.06
CA LEU A 224 4.46 24.14 -2.47
C LEU A 224 3.26 23.31 -2.00
N ASN A 225 2.30 23.90 -1.31
CA ASN A 225 1.09 23.20 -0.88
C ASN A 225 0.32 22.70 -2.10
N ARG A 226 -0.14 21.45 -2.04
CA ARG A 226 -0.79 20.79 -3.17
C ARG A 226 -1.64 19.61 -2.73
N ARG A 227 -2.78 19.43 -3.39
CA ARG A 227 -3.53 18.17 -3.38
C ARG A 227 -3.29 17.40 -4.68
N ILE A 228 -3.05 16.12 -4.53
CA ILE A 228 -3.18 15.10 -5.58
C ILE A 228 -4.46 14.32 -5.25
N THR A 229 -5.29 14.05 -6.25
CA THR A 229 -6.62 13.43 -6.07
C THR A 229 -6.91 12.40 -7.16
N SER A 230 -8.03 11.69 -7.06
CA SER A 230 -8.55 10.78 -8.09
C SER A 230 -8.91 11.47 -9.42
N ASN A 231 -8.80 12.81 -9.48
CA ASN A 231 -9.02 13.63 -10.67
C ASN A 231 -7.76 14.30 -11.22
N THR A 232 -6.60 14.13 -10.58
CA THR A 232 -5.35 14.74 -11.03
C THR A 232 -4.85 14.06 -12.31
N GLU A 233 -4.43 14.80 -13.34
CA GLU A 233 -3.75 14.20 -14.50
C GLU A 233 -2.37 13.69 -14.09
N ILE A 234 -2.08 12.42 -14.39
CA ILE A 234 -0.86 11.70 -14.05
C ILE A 234 -0.30 11.08 -15.34
N ALA A 235 0.99 11.22 -15.58
CA ALA A 235 1.66 10.57 -16.70
C ALA A 235 1.88 9.09 -16.38
N LEU A 236 1.63 8.21 -17.34
CA LEU A 236 2.07 6.82 -17.28
C LEU A 236 3.49 6.75 -17.86
N SER A 237 4.47 6.31 -17.08
CA SER A 237 5.88 6.27 -17.49
C SER A 237 6.50 4.89 -17.32
N GLY A 238 7.61 4.63 -18.02
CA GLY A 238 8.27 3.32 -18.05
C GLY A 238 7.71 2.36 -19.11
N PRO A 239 8.04 1.06 -19.02
CA PRO A 239 7.86 0.11 -20.13
C PRO A 239 6.42 -0.18 -20.57
N VAL A 240 5.41 0.17 -19.76
CA VAL A 240 3.98 -0.05 -20.07
C VAL A 240 3.35 1.17 -20.74
N ALA A 241 3.97 2.35 -20.64
CA ALA A 241 3.45 3.58 -21.25
C ALA A 241 3.23 3.40 -22.76
N GLY A 242 2.02 3.69 -23.22
CA GLY A 242 1.63 3.58 -24.63
C GLY A 242 1.19 2.19 -25.09
N HIS A 243 1.24 1.17 -24.21
CA HIS A 243 0.81 -0.18 -24.55
C HIS A 243 -0.71 -0.25 -24.81
N ASP A 244 -1.15 -1.12 -25.70
CA ASP A 244 -2.57 -1.18 -26.09
C ASP A 244 -3.51 -1.52 -24.92
N ARG A 245 -3.00 -2.28 -23.94
CA ARG A 245 -3.75 -2.69 -22.73
C ARG A 245 -3.99 -1.57 -21.72
N VAL A 246 -3.40 -0.39 -21.91
CA VAL A 246 -3.62 0.81 -21.08
C VAL A 246 -4.25 1.98 -21.85
N LYS A 247 -4.67 1.74 -23.10
CA LYS A 247 -5.44 2.70 -23.90
C LYS A 247 -6.91 2.60 -23.54
N THR A 248 -7.53 3.76 -23.43
CA THR A 248 -8.97 3.92 -23.13
C THR A 248 -9.62 4.86 -24.13
N ASN A 249 -10.94 5.00 -24.09
CA ASN A 249 -11.63 5.96 -24.96
C ASN A 249 -11.19 7.41 -24.69
N ALA A 250 -10.92 7.74 -23.42
CA ALA A 250 -10.47 9.07 -23.00
C ALA A 250 -8.98 9.33 -23.27
N ASP A 251 -8.16 8.27 -23.28
CA ASP A 251 -6.73 8.34 -23.61
C ASP A 251 -6.34 7.24 -24.61
N PRO A 252 -6.51 7.49 -25.91
CA PRO A 252 -6.12 6.54 -26.95
C PRO A 252 -4.59 6.42 -27.10
N THR A 253 -3.81 7.27 -26.41
CA THR A 253 -2.35 7.17 -26.44
C THR A 253 -1.83 6.19 -25.41
N GLY A 254 -2.54 5.97 -24.30
CA GLY A 254 -2.12 5.09 -23.21
C GLY A 254 -0.97 5.69 -22.38
N THR A 255 -0.89 7.01 -22.29
CA THR A 255 0.21 7.73 -21.61
C THR A 255 -0.27 8.70 -20.53
N LYS A 256 -1.58 8.89 -20.39
CA LYS A 256 -2.19 9.84 -19.45
C LYS A 256 -3.30 9.17 -18.67
N VAL A 257 -3.16 9.12 -17.35
CA VAL A 257 -4.14 8.56 -16.42
C VAL A 257 -4.75 9.69 -15.61
N ILE A 258 -6.05 9.65 -15.38
CA ILE A 258 -6.71 10.61 -14.50
C ILE A 258 -6.86 9.95 -13.13
N GLY A 259 -6.04 10.42 -12.20
CA GLY A 259 -6.12 10.10 -10.79
C GLY A 259 -5.20 9.01 -10.32
N THR A 260 -5.16 8.93 -9.00
CA THR A 260 -4.61 7.85 -8.20
C THR A 260 -5.62 7.52 -7.10
N VAL A 261 -5.67 6.27 -6.67
CA VAL A 261 -6.68 5.76 -5.73
C VAL A 261 -6.03 4.83 -4.73
N ASN A 262 -6.65 4.68 -3.56
CA ASN A 262 -6.21 3.75 -2.53
C ASN A 262 -4.73 3.88 -2.23
N ASN A 263 -4.35 5.13 -1.94
CA ASN A 263 -2.98 5.49 -1.64
C ASN A 263 -2.68 5.06 -0.21
N CYS A 264 -2.08 3.89 -0.03
CA CYS A 264 -1.83 3.28 1.27
C CYS A 264 -0.52 3.83 1.89
N ALA A 265 0.55 3.05 1.84
CA ALA A 265 1.88 3.46 2.24
C ALA A 265 2.64 4.24 1.14
N GLY A 266 3.96 4.39 1.30
CA GLY A 266 4.73 5.20 0.38
C GLY A 266 6.21 5.28 0.74
N GLY A 267 6.84 6.37 0.31
CA GLY A 267 8.25 6.62 0.55
C GLY A 267 8.68 8.03 0.15
N VAL A 268 9.89 8.41 0.56
CA VAL A 268 10.61 9.58 0.05
C VAL A 268 11.88 9.09 -0.64
N THR A 269 12.06 9.47 -1.90
CA THR A 269 13.24 9.05 -2.67
C THR A 269 14.51 9.75 -2.18
N PRO A 270 15.71 9.23 -2.49
CA PRO A 270 16.98 9.89 -2.15
C PRO A 270 17.16 11.27 -2.82
N TRP A 271 16.36 11.58 -3.85
CA TRP A 271 16.34 12.88 -4.53
C TRP A 271 15.15 13.77 -4.13
N GLY A 272 14.43 13.40 -3.05
CA GLY A 272 13.41 14.22 -2.44
C GLY A 272 12.14 14.35 -3.27
N THR A 273 11.70 13.25 -3.88
CA THR A 273 10.33 13.13 -4.44
C THR A 273 9.48 12.25 -3.53
N TYR A 274 8.19 12.46 -3.60
CA TYR A 274 7.19 11.74 -2.83
C TYR A 274 6.67 10.55 -3.63
N VAL A 275 6.62 9.38 -3.00
CA VAL A 275 6.15 8.12 -3.57
C VAL A 275 4.88 7.70 -2.87
N MET A 276 3.81 7.47 -3.64
CA MET A 276 2.52 6.94 -3.18
C MET A 276 2.33 5.54 -3.76
N ALA A 277 1.80 4.62 -2.96
CA ALA A 277 1.53 3.24 -3.36
C ALA A 277 0.03 3.04 -3.57
N GLU A 278 -0.38 2.55 -4.75
CA GLU A 278 -1.78 2.19 -5.01
C GLU A 278 -2.02 0.72 -4.62
N GLU A 279 -2.92 0.49 -3.67
CA GLU A 279 -3.04 -0.78 -2.95
C GLU A 279 -4.34 -1.52 -3.33
N ASN A 280 -5.43 -1.38 -2.58
CA ASN A 280 -6.72 -2.03 -2.81
C ASN A 280 -7.54 -1.52 -4.03
N ILE A 281 -6.90 -1.30 -5.18
CA ILE A 281 -7.49 -0.82 -6.43
C ILE A 281 -8.71 -1.61 -6.94
N HIS A 282 -8.82 -2.88 -6.54
CA HIS A 282 -9.91 -3.76 -6.92
C HIS A 282 -11.31 -3.33 -6.43
N GLY A 283 -11.35 -2.55 -5.34
CA GLY A 283 -12.59 -2.01 -4.79
C GLY A 283 -13.25 -0.92 -5.65
N TYR A 284 -12.52 -0.30 -6.57
CA TYR A 284 -12.94 0.92 -7.28
C TYR A 284 -13.62 0.67 -8.63
N PHE A 285 -13.54 -0.55 -9.14
CA PHE A 285 -14.13 -0.94 -10.42
C PHE A 285 -15.40 -1.76 -10.20
N SER A 286 -16.33 -1.70 -11.15
CA SER A 286 -17.57 -2.48 -11.15
C SER A 286 -17.95 -2.89 -12.58
N GLY A 287 -19.06 -3.60 -12.74
CA GLY A 287 -19.52 -4.09 -14.04
C GLY A 287 -18.86 -5.42 -14.43
N GLU A 288 -19.13 -5.88 -15.64
CA GLU A 288 -18.59 -7.14 -16.15
C GLU A 288 -17.79 -6.89 -17.42
N LEU A 289 -16.61 -7.51 -17.52
CA LEU A 289 -15.86 -7.52 -18.76
C LEU A 289 -16.69 -8.17 -19.88
N PRO A 290 -16.56 -7.71 -21.14
CA PRO A 290 -17.10 -8.42 -22.29
C PRO A 290 -16.68 -9.90 -22.29
N ALA A 291 -17.58 -10.80 -22.68
CA ALA A 291 -17.30 -12.23 -22.68
C ALA A 291 -16.05 -12.56 -23.54
N GLY A 292 -15.09 -13.27 -22.95
CA GLY A 292 -13.84 -13.65 -23.62
C GLY A 292 -12.80 -12.53 -23.71
N HIS A 293 -12.96 -11.42 -22.98
CA HIS A 293 -11.96 -10.35 -22.95
C HIS A 293 -10.60 -10.85 -22.43
N ALA A 294 -9.51 -10.34 -23.01
CA ALA A 294 -8.15 -10.79 -22.69
C ALA A 294 -7.75 -10.55 -21.22
N GLU A 295 -8.33 -9.53 -20.58
CA GLU A 295 -8.05 -9.19 -19.18
C GLU A 295 -8.74 -10.08 -18.15
N ALA A 296 -9.61 -11.01 -18.56
CA ALA A 296 -10.39 -11.82 -17.61
C ALA A 296 -9.51 -12.60 -16.62
N ALA A 297 -8.39 -13.17 -17.07
CA ALA A 297 -7.46 -13.89 -16.20
C ALA A 297 -6.66 -12.94 -15.29
N ASN A 298 -6.19 -11.82 -15.84
CA ASN A 298 -5.47 -10.78 -15.09
C ASN A 298 -6.34 -10.21 -13.96
N TYR A 299 -7.56 -9.77 -14.28
CA TYR A 299 -8.46 -9.13 -13.33
C TYR A 299 -8.93 -10.10 -12.25
N LYS A 300 -9.19 -11.35 -12.62
CA LYS A 300 -9.46 -12.41 -11.63
C LYS A 300 -8.31 -12.58 -10.63
N ARG A 301 -7.05 -12.50 -11.06
CA ARG A 301 -5.88 -12.65 -10.16
C ARG A 301 -5.65 -11.46 -9.24
N LEU A 302 -6.23 -10.31 -9.56
CA LEU A 302 -6.21 -9.09 -8.74
C LEU A 302 -7.51 -8.83 -7.98
N GLY A 303 -8.50 -9.74 -8.08
CA GLY A 303 -9.82 -9.55 -7.46
C GLY A 303 -10.69 -8.46 -8.11
N ILE A 304 -10.39 -8.05 -9.35
CA ILE A 304 -11.12 -6.99 -10.06
C ILE A 304 -12.30 -7.59 -10.86
N PRO A 305 -13.52 -7.02 -10.77
CA PRO A 305 -13.96 -5.98 -9.84
C PRO A 305 -14.47 -6.55 -8.51
N GLU A 306 -14.36 -5.77 -7.45
CA GLU A 306 -15.08 -6.01 -6.18
C GLU A 306 -16.28 -5.06 -6.00
N GLY A 307 -16.17 -3.80 -6.46
CA GLY A 307 -17.28 -2.85 -6.46
C GLY A 307 -17.69 -2.30 -5.09
N ALA A 308 -16.69 -1.98 -4.26
CA ALA A 308 -16.89 -1.35 -2.96
C ALA A 308 -17.41 0.10 -3.07
N TYR A 309 -16.99 0.82 -4.13
CA TYR A 309 -17.36 2.21 -4.40
C TYR A 309 -18.48 2.34 -5.45
N GLU A 310 -19.33 3.35 -5.28
CA GLU A 310 -20.44 3.64 -6.22
C GLU A 310 -20.02 4.48 -7.44
N TRP A 311 -18.72 4.60 -7.71
CA TRP A 311 -18.18 5.50 -8.72
C TRP A 311 -18.63 5.13 -10.14
N ALA A 312 -18.67 3.83 -10.45
CA ALA A 312 -19.12 3.32 -11.75
C ALA A 312 -20.59 3.65 -12.07
N ALA A 313 -21.41 3.99 -11.06
CA ALA A 313 -22.78 4.44 -11.28
C ALA A 313 -22.86 5.84 -11.92
N HIS A 314 -21.81 6.65 -11.75
CA HIS A 314 -21.75 8.04 -12.20
C HIS A 314 -20.64 8.31 -13.23
N TYR A 315 -19.65 7.43 -13.32
CA TYR A 315 -18.47 7.58 -14.16
C TYR A 315 -18.13 6.29 -14.91
N ASP A 316 -18.36 6.31 -16.23
CA ASP A 316 -18.17 5.16 -17.12
C ASP A 316 -16.77 4.55 -17.07
N ARG A 317 -15.73 5.34 -16.75
CA ARG A 317 -14.35 4.84 -16.68
C ARG A 317 -14.15 3.74 -15.62
N PHE A 318 -14.98 3.71 -14.58
CA PHE A 318 -14.91 2.69 -13.53
C PHE A 318 -15.82 1.48 -13.80
N ASP A 319 -16.57 1.49 -14.90
CA ASP A 319 -17.40 0.37 -15.36
C ASP A 319 -16.63 -0.45 -16.40
N LEU A 320 -16.24 -1.66 -16.03
CA LEU A 320 -15.44 -2.57 -16.89
C LEU A 320 -16.17 -3.02 -18.15
N GLY A 321 -17.50 -2.91 -18.19
CA GLY A 321 -18.29 -3.18 -19.39
C GLY A 321 -18.18 -2.07 -20.43
N LYS A 322 -17.76 -0.87 -20.02
CA LYS A 322 -17.62 0.33 -20.87
C LYS A 322 -16.17 0.69 -21.13
N GLU A 323 -15.32 0.62 -20.11
CA GLU A 323 -13.90 0.96 -20.19
C GLU A 323 -13.02 -0.18 -19.62
N PRO A 324 -12.93 -1.32 -20.32
CA PRO A 324 -12.32 -2.53 -19.79
C PRO A 324 -10.84 -2.39 -19.44
N ASN A 325 -10.12 -1.45 -20.05
CA ASN A 325 -8.69 -1.24 -19.82
C ASN A 325 -8.39 -0.21 -18.72
N GLU A 326 -9.39 0.47 -18.14
CA GLU A 326 -9.11 1.50 -17.12
C GLU A 326 -8.40 0.90 -15.90
N ALA A 327 -8.78 -0.30 -15.46
CA ALA A 327 -8.18 -0.93 -14.29
C ALA A 327 -6.68 -1.25 -14.46
N ASN A 328 -6.20 -1.46 -15.69
CA ASN A 328 -4.77 -1.62 -15.97
C ASN A 328 -3.94 -0.35 -15.72
N ARG A 329 -4.58 0.82 -15.61
CA ARG A 329 -3.94 2.12 -15.35
C ARG A 329 -3.79 2.42 -13.86
N PHE A 330 -4.14 1.49 -12.97
CA PHE A 330 -4.00 1.59 -11.51
C PHE A 330 -3.26 0.37 -10.93
N GLY A 331 -2.78 0.49 -9.69
CA GLY A 331 -1.97 -0.51 -8.99
C GLY A 331 -0.49 -0.28 -9.23
N TRP A 332 -0.10 0.99 -9.36
CA TRP A 332 1.26 1.40 -9.68
C TRP A 332 1.79 2.31 -8.59
N ILE A 333 3.10 2.30 -8.39
CA ILE A 333 3.78 3.35 -7.66
C ILE A 333 3.65 4.69 -8.40
N VAL A 334 3.25 5.74 -7.68
CA VAL A 334 3.13 7.12 -8.20
C VAL A 334 4.20 8.00 -7.58
N GLU A 335 5.02 8.63 -8.40
CA GLU A 335 6.03 9.60 -7.97
C GLU A 335 5.57 11.05 -8.24
N VAL A 336 5.72 11.91 -7.24
CA VAL A 336 5.36 13.33 -7.28
C VAL A 336 6.61 14.19 -7.02
N ASP A 337 6.89 15.14 -7.90
CA ASP A 337 7.87 16.18 -7.62
C ASP A 337 7.26 17.26 -6.72
N VAL A 338 7.67 17.28 -5.46
CA VAL A 338 7.19 18.21 -4.43
C VAL A 338 7.80 19.61 -4.55
N ASN A 339 8.88 19.78 -5.32
CA ASN A 339 9.54 21.08 -5.50
C ASN A 339 8.85 21.93 -6.58
N ASP A 340 7.93 21.34 -7.34
CA ASP A 340 7.10 22.03 -8.32
C ASP A 340 5.63 21.66 -8.11
N PRO A 341 4.80 22.57 -7.56
CA PRO A 341 3.39 22.31 -7.30
C PRO A 341 2.55 22.15 -8.58
N THR A 342 3.14 22.42 -9.75
CA THR A 342 2.50 22.25 -11.07
C THR A 342 3.00 21.02 -11.83
N SER A 343 3.98 20.30 -11.28
CA SER A 343 4.56 19.10 -11.92
C SER A 343 3.50 18.03 -12.17
N THR A 344 3.54 17.34 -13.30
CA THR A 344 2.67 16.17 -13.53
C THR A 344 3.25 14.97 -12.80
N PRO A 345 2.53 14.32 -11.85
CA PRO A 345 2.97 13.08 -11.23
C PRO A 345 3.17 11.97 -12.26
N LYS A 346 3.93 10.93 -11.91
CA LYS A 346 4.25 9.81 -12.82
C LYS A 346 3.95 8.47 -12.17
N LYS A 347 3.11 7.64 -12.81
CA LYS A 347 2.99 6.21 -12.50
C LYS A 347 4.21 5.47 -13.06
N ARG A 348 4.97 4.80 -12.20
CA ARG A 348 6.27 4.17 -12.50
C ARG A 348 6.12 2.70 -12.82
N THR A 349 5.84 2.40 -14.08
CA THR A 349 5.40 1.05 -14.48
C THR A 349 6.50 -0.01 -14.45
N ALA A 350 7.78 0.38 -14.44
CA ALA A 350 8.90 -0.54 -14.29
C ALA A 350 8.92 -1.26 -12.93
N MET A 351 8.20 -0.72 -11.93
CA MET A 351 8.10 -1.27 -10.59
C MET A 351 7.00 -2.34 -10.43
N GLY A 352 6.28 -2.66 -11.51
CA GLY A 352 5.25 -3.71 -11.54
C GLY A 352 3.88 -3.23 -11.06
N ARG A 353 2.85 -4.00 -11.43
CA ARG A 353 1.45 -3.74 -11.10
C ARG A 353 0.87 -4.77 -10.15
N PHE A 354 0.47 -4.32 -8.97
CA PHE A 354 -0.14 -5.12 -7.91
C PHE A 354 -0.71 -4.18 -6.83
N LYS A 355 -1.08 -4.71 -5.65
CA LYS A 355 -1.59 -3.90 -4.54
C LYS A 355 -0.41 -3.46 -3.69
N HIS A 356 0.18 -2.32 -4.04
CA HIS A 356 1.42 -1.88 -3.39
C HIS A 356 1.14 -1.34 -1.99
N GLU A 357 1.83 -1.88 -0.99
CA GLU A 357 1.94 -1.27 0.35
C GLU A 357 3.25 -0.45 0.43
N GLY A 358 4.20 -0.87 1.28
CA GLY A 358 5.45 -0.15 1.51
C GLY A 358 6.29 -0.04 0.23
N ALA A 359 6.77 1.17 -0.06
CA ALA A 359 7.60 1.48 -1.23
C ALA A 359 8.88 2.22 -0.82
N GLU A 360 9.72 1.51 -0.06
CA GLU A 360 10.89 2.11 0.58
C GLU A 360 12.20 1.86 -0.18
N SER A 361 13.09 2.85 -0.13
CA SER A 361 14.27 2.89 -0.99
C SER A 361 15.59 2.98 -0.23
N ILE A 362 16.64 2.42 -0.85
CA ILE A 362 18.03 2.62 -0.44
C ILE A 362 18.90 2.93 -1.65
N VAL A 363 20.00 3.66 -1.43
CA VAL A 363 21.11 3.71 -2.39
C VAL A 363 22.05 2.54 -2.10
N ALA A 364 22.14 1.59 -3.02
CA ALA A 364 23.03 0.45 -2.90
C ALA A 364 24.51 0.87 -2.95
N LYS A 365 25.40 -0.01 -2.47
CA LYS A 365 26.86 0.24 -2.44
C LYS A 365 27.48 0.54 -3.82
N ASP A 366 26.83 0.11 -4.89
CA ASP A 366 27.28 0.37 -6.27
C ASP A 366 26.72 1.68 -6.87
N GLY A 367 25.89 2.39 -6.11
CA GLY A 367 25.28 3.66 -6.45
C GLY A 367 23.90 3.56 -7.11
N ARG A 368 23.40 2.36 -7.42
CA ARG A 368 22.04 2.18 -7.94
C ARG A 368 21.01 2.33 -6.82
N VAL A 369 19.80 2.72 -7.17
CA VAL A 369 18.70 2.80 -6.20
C VAL A 369 17.91 1.51 -6.21
N VAL A 370 17.56 1.05 -5.03
CA VAL A 370 16.80 -0.18 -4.80
C VAL A 370 15.53 0.21 -4.07
N PHE A 371 14.39 -0.23 -4.59
CA PHE A 371 13.11 -0.18 -3.89
C PHE A 371 12.72 -1.58 -3.44
N TYR A 372 12.21 -1.70 -2.22
CA TYR A 372 11.54 -2.90 -1.73
C TYR A 372 10.04 -2.61 -1.67
N LEU A 373 9.24 -3.57 -2.15
CA LEU A 373 7.82 -3.39 -2.39
C LEU A 373 7.04 -4.56 -1.78
N GLY A 374 6.01 -4.25 -0.98
CA GLY A 374 5.02 -5.22 -0.49
C GLY A 374 3.82 -5.30 -1.43
N ASP A 375 3.30 -6.51 -1.66
CA ASP A 375 2.02 -6.72 -2.33
C ASP A 375 1.02 -7.24 -1.29
N ASP A 376 0.25 -6.32 -0.70
CA ASP A 376 -0.60 -6.65 0.45
C ASP A 376 -1.85 -7.40 0.00
N GLU A 377 -1.68 -8.71 -0.07
CA GLU A 377 -2.77 -9.65 -0.03
C GLU A 377 -2.25 -10.94 0.57
N ARG A 378 -3.15 -11.70 1.22
CA ARG A 378 -2.78 -13.01 1.74
C ARG A 378 -2.17 -13.85 0.62
N PHE A 379 -0.95 -14.31 0.87
CA PHE A 379 -0.19 -15.18 -0.01
C PHE A 379 0.30 -14.57 -1.31
N ASP A 380 0.29 -13.25 -1.44
CA ASP A 380 1.07 -12.57 -2.47
C ASP A 380 2.53 -12.37 -2.00
N TYR A 381 3.26 -11.41 -2.57
CA TYR A 381 4.71 -11.50 -2.68
C TYR A 381 5.45 -10.23 -2.21
N VAL A 382 6.73 -10.40 -1.89
CA VAL A 382 7.66 -9.26 -1.70
C VAL A 382 8.48 -9.08 -2.97
N TYR A 383 8.61 -7.84 -3.43
CA TYR A 383 9.36 -7.48 -4.62
C TYR A 383 10.54 -6.55 -4.31
N LYS A 384 11.44 -6.46 -5.29
CA LYS A 384 12.60 -5.57 -5.27
C LYS A 384 12.86 -5.01 -6.65
N PHE A 385 12.77 -3.70 -6.81
CA PHE A 385 13.16 -3.00 -8.03
C PHE A 385 14.59 -2.45 -7.89
N VAL A 386 15.41 -2.60 -8.93
CA VAL A 386 16.77 -2.04 -8.96
C VAL A 386 16.94 -1.22 -10.23
N THR A 387 17.28 0.06 -10.09
CA THR A 387 17.47 0.96 -11.22
C THR A 387 18.63 0.50 -12.11
N THR A 388 18.56 0.77 -13.41
CA THR A 388 19.71 0.61 -14.32
C THR A 388 20.72 1.73 -14.08
N GLY A 389 20.24 2.97 -13.99
CA GLY A 389 21.04 4.15 -13.68
C GLY A 389 21.47 4.23 -12.21
N LYS A 390 22.43 5.12 -11.93
CA LYS A 390 22.91 5.40 -10.57
C LYS A 390 22.34 6.70 -10.05
N PHE A 391 22.12 6.75 -8.75
CA PHE A 391 21.82 7.99 -8.04
C PHE A 391 22.97 8.99 -8.20
N ASN A 392 22.62 10.21 -8.59
CA ASN A 392 23.52 11.35 -8.65
C ASN A 392 23.15 12.37 -7.57
N ALA A 393 23.94 12.44 -6.49
CA ALA A 393 23.71 13.38 -5.39
C ALA A 393 23.93 14.85 -5.79
N GLU A 394 24.68 15.10 -6.86
CA GLU A 394 25.04 16.45 -7.32
C GLU A 394 24.09 16.99 -8.40
N ASP A 395 23.24 16.14 -8.97
CA ASP A 395 22.28 16.51 -10.00
C ASP A 395 20.94 15.81 -9.77
N ARG A 396 20.02 16.51 -9.09
CA ARG A 396 18.67 16.03 -8.83
C ARG A 396 17.91 15.70 -10.12
N ALA A 397 18.06 16.52 -11.16
CA ALA A 397 17.30 16.37 -12.39
C ALA A 397 17.67 15.06 -13.12
N ALA A 398 18.94 14.66 -13.06
CA ALA A 398 19.41 13.37 -13.56
C ALA A 398 18.74 12.15 -12.88
N ASN A 399 18.10 12.32 -11.72
CA ASN A 399 17.46 11.23 -10.98
C ASN A 399 15.96 11.07 -11.30
N LEU A 400 15.31 12.10 -11.86
CA LEU A 400 13.85 12.19 -11.99
C LEU A 400 13.23 11.14 -12.93
N ASP A 401 14.02 10.37 -13.69
CA ASP A 401 13.53 9.29 -14.53
C ASP A 401 14.22 7.94 -14.22
N LEU A 402 14.95 7.83 -13.10
CA LEU A 402 15.61 6.57 -12.71
C LEU A 402 14.61 5.42 -12.49
N LEU A 403 13.37 5.72 -12.12
CA LEU A 403 12.33 4.71 -11.87
C LEU A 403 11.66 4.17 -13.15
N ASP A 404 12.04 4.67 -14.33
CA ASP A 404 11.51 4.17 -15.60
C ASP A 404 12.35 3.03 -16.20
N ASP A 405 13.60 2.86 -15.74
CA ASP A 405 14.53 1.85 -16.25
C ASP A 405 15.24 1.10 -15.11
N GLY A 406 15.01 -0.21 -15.05
CA GLY A 406 15.58 -1.10 -14.06
C GLY A 406 15.06 -2.52 -14.21
N THR A 407 15.29 -3.33 -13.19
CA THR A 407 14.81 -4.71 -13.13
C THR A 407 14.02 -4.93 -11.85
N LEU A 408 12.75 -5.30 -12.02
CA LEU A 408 11.92 -5.82 -10.93
C LEU A 408 12.30 -7.28 -10.65
N HIS A 409 12.32 -7.63 -9.37
CA HIS A 409 12.56 -8.99 -8.90
C HIS A 409 11.47 -9.36 -7.90
N VAL A 410 11.21 -10.66 -7.76
CA VAL A 410 10.33 -11.21 -6.72
C VAL A 410 11.12 -12.13 -5.79
N ALA A 411 10.78 -12.13 -4.50
CA ALA A 411 11.48 -12.89 -3.48
C ALA A 411 11.12 -14.39 -3.49
N LYS A 412 12.13 -15.23 -3.32
CA LYS A 412 12.00 -16.64 -2.97
C LYS A 412 12.87 -16.95 -1.76
N PHE A 413 12.23 -17.30 -0.66
CA PHE A 413 12.90 -17.61 0.59
C PHE A 413 13.28 -19.09 0.65
N ALA A 414 14.46 -19.36 1.20
CA ALA A 414 14.97 -20.71 1.43
C ALA A 414 14.91 -21.09 2.92
N GLU A 415 14.90 -22.39 3.19
CA GLU A 415 14.83 -22.94 4.55
C GLU A 415 16.06 -22.63 5.41
N ASP A 416 17.19 -22.24 4.80
CA ASP A 416 18.39 -21.78 5.52
C ASP A 416 18.31 -20.29 5.93
N GLY A 417 17.28 -19.58 5.48
CA GLY A 417 17.07 -18.15 5.72
C GLY A 417 17.66 -17.23 4.65
N SER A 418 18.22 -17.77 3.56
CA SER A 418 18.62 -16.97 2.42
C SER A 418 17.41 -16.56 1.56
N VAL A 419 17.60 -15.50 0.77
CA VAL A 419 16.61 -14.99 -0.19
C VAL A 419 17.24 -14.98 -1.58
N GLU A 420 16.56 -15.62 -2.52
CA GLU A 420 16.83 -15.49 -3.94
C GLU A 420 15.90 -14.42 -4.54
N TRP A 421 16.47 -13.50 -5.32
CA TRP A 421 15.70 -12.47 -6.02
C TRP A 421 15.56 -12.88 -7.49
N LEU A 422 14.36 -13.31 -7.88
CA LEU A 422 14.07 -13.83 -9.21
C LEU A 422 13.70 -12.67 -10.15
N PRO A 423 14.42 -12.46 -11.27
CA PRO A 423 14.15 -11.34 -12.17
C PRO A 423 12.83 -11.52 -12.92
N VAL A 424 12.02 -10.47 -12.92
CA VAL A 424 10.72 -10.39 -13.60
C VAL A 424 10.94 -9.79 -15.00
N VAL A 425 11.50 -10.59 -15.90
CA VAL A 425 11.95 -10.16 -17.23
C VAL A 425 11.37 -11.04 -18.33
N PHE A 426 10.70 -10.42 -19.30
CA PHE A 426 10.19 -11.11 -20.49
C PHE A 426 11.32 -11.80 -21.28
N GLY A 427 11.04 -13.01 -21.77
CA GLY A 427 12.00 -13.86 -22.47
C GLY A 427 12.91 -14.68 -21.56
N GLN A 428 12.78 -14.56 -20.23
CA GLN A 428 13.55 -15.34 -19.26
C GLN A 428 12.67 -16.35 -18.52
N GLY A 429 13.20 -17.56 -18.31
CA GLY A 429 12.50 -18.62 -17.59
C GLY A 429 11.10 -18.88 -18.17
N PRO A 430 10.04 -18.86 -17.34
CA PRO A 430 8.67 -19.09 -17.79
C PRO A 430 8.01 -17.82 -18.39
N LEU A 431 8.66 -16.66 -18.39
CA LEU A 431 8.03 -15.39 -18.79
C LEU A 431 8.10 -15.17 -20.30
N THR A 432 7.43 -16.03 -21.07
CA THR A 432 7.50 -16.05 -22.53
C THR A 432 6.10 -16.09 -23.18
N ALA A 433 6.05 -16.04 -24.51
CA ALA A 433 4.82 -16.20 -25.28
C ALA A 433 4.11 -17.54 -25.03
N GLU A 434 4.84 -18.59 -24.67
CA GLU A 434 4.25 -19.90 -24.34
C GLU A 434 3.34 -19.82 -23.10
N ASN A 435 3.64 -18.91 -22.17
CA ASN A 435 2.83 -18.64 -20.98
C ASN A 435 2.03 -17.34 -21.10
N GLY A 436 1.74 -16.90 -22.33
CA GLY A 436 0.82 -15.80 -22.60
C GLY A 436 1.36 -14.40 -22.33
N PHE A 437 2.67 -14.18 -22.37
CA PHE A 437 3.28 -12.85 -22.37
C PHE A 437 3.84 -12.53 -23.75
N ALA A 438 3.55 -11.36 -24.33
CA ALA A 438 4.11 -10.95 -25.61
C ALA A 438 5.24 -9.91 -25.46
N SER A 439 5.36 -9.30 -24.28
CA SER A 439 6.27 -8.19 -24.03
C SER A 439 6.61 -8.03 -22.54
N GLN A 440 7.58 -7.16 -22.24
CA GLN A 440 7.84 -6.72 -20.86
C GLN A 440 6.65 -5.97 -20.27
N ALA A 441 5.88 -5.25 -21.10
CA ALA A 441 4.68 -4.56 -20.63
C ALA A 441 3.62 -5.56 -20.12
N ASP A 442 3.41 -6.69 -20.81
CA ASP A 442 2.50 -7.74 -20.34
C ASP A 442 2.95 -8.33 -19.01
N VAL A 443 4.25 -8.59 -18.87
CA VAL A 443 4.83 -9.11 -17.62
C VAL A 443 4.60 -8.14 -16.46
N LEU A 444 4.71 -6.83 -16.69
CA LEU A 444 4.50 -5.80 -15.66
C LEU A 444 3.02 -5.56 -15.35
N ILE A 445 2.13 -5.58 -16.35
CA ILE A 445 0.68 -5.48 -16.13
C ILE A 445 0.16 -6.66 -15.31
N GLU A 446 0.72 -7.86 -15.54
CA GLU A 446 0.35 -9.11 -14.89
C GLU A 446 1.45 -9.61 -13.93
N THR A 447 2.03 -8.69 -13.17
CA THR A 447 3.19 -8.96 -12.30
C THR A 447 2.93 -10.12 -11.34
N ARG A 448 1.74 -10.21 -10.73
CA ARG A 448 1.34 -11.36 -9.88
C ARG A 448 1.40 -12.69 -10.63
N ARG A 449 0.88 -12.76 -11.87
CA ARG A 449 0.95 -13.98 -12.70
C ARG A 449 2.38 -14.34 -13.08
N ALA A 450 3.23 -13.34 -13.32
CA ALA A 450 4.66 -13.56 -13.57
C ALA A 450 5.37 -14.14 -12.33
N ALA A 451 5.09 -13.58 -11.14
CA ALA A 451 5.62 -14.07 -9.87
C ALA A 451 5.16 -15.49 -9.53
N ASP A 452 3.88 -15.80 -9.78
CA ASP A 452 3.29 -17.13 -9.66
C ASP A 452 4.13 -18.16 -10.44
N LEU A 453 4.42 -17.88 -11.72
CA LEU A 453 5.19 -18.76 -12.62
C LEU A 453 6.67 -18.88 -12.24
N LEU A 454 7.26 -17.83 -11.69
CA LEU A 454 8.65 -17.85 -11.20
C LEU A 454 8.80 -18.72 -9.93
N GLY A 455 7.71 -19.07 -9.27
CA GLY A 455 7.75 -19.88 -8.05
C GLY A 455 8.19 -19.06 -6.83
N ALA A 456 7.74 -17.80 -6.77
CA ALA A 456 7.93 -16.90 -5.63
C ALA A 456 7.30 -17.46 -4.34
N THR A 457 7.81 -17.04 -3.19
CA THR A 457 7.30 -17.50 -1.88
C THR A 457 6.04 -16.74 -1.51
N LYS A 458 4.95 -17.46 -1.23
CA LYS A 458 3.68 -16.88 -0.75
C LYS A 458 3.87 -16.32 0.66
N MET A 459 3.51 -15.07 0.87
CA MET A 459 3.75 -14.33 2.12
C MET A 459 2.47 -14.10 2.92
N ASP A 460 2.61 -13.90 4.23
CA ASP A 460 1.47 -13.63 5.11
C ASP A 460 1.21 -12.11 5.16
N ARG A 461 0.66 -11.54 4.07
CA ARG A 461 0.36 -10.09 3.90
C ARG A 461 1.58 -9.17 4.09
N PRO A 462 2.39 -8.96 3.04
CA PRO A 462 3.52 -8.03 3.08
C PRO A 462 3.07 -6.57 3.17
N GLU A 463 3.18 -5.99 4.37
CA GLU A 463 2.94 -4.57 4.66
C GLU A 463 4.23 -3.83 5.09
#